data_AF-A0A7S2J6Q1-F1
#
_entry.id   AF-A0A7S2J6Q1-F1
#
_cell.length_a   1.000
_cell.length_b   1.000
_cell.length_c   1.000
_cell.angle_alpha   90.00
_cell.angle_beta   90.00
_cell.angle_gamma   90.00
#
_symmetry.space_group_name_H-M   'P 1'
#
loop_
_entity.id
_entity.type
_entity.pdbx_description
1 polymer ?
#
loop_
_entity_poly.entity_id
_entity_poly.type
_entity_poly.pdbx_seq_one_letter_code
_entity_poly.pdbx_strand_id
1 'polypeptide(L)'
;VLFLFELVRFVAGQPPSDAECYIAAVVYAAIYASRFSGIRTLAPHFRVTFYATTGWTVYYIAHLLAATSPELFAHSVYPTGIVFLASTIYFYKHWLERMYRHYLEDRFRAYYMPGLLGLMYFHGLDVADMFNQWLDPNYWAHVPLTLPDQAWTIQDVRLTGLFMSSMALFMITLHNKGVLTGGRNTLMTVLFTIFVPAFFLTGTHATLQASFP
;
A
#
# COMPACT_ATOMS: atom_id res chain seq x y z
N VAL A 1 -5.00 -11.88 -11.56
CA VAL A 1 -4.04 -12.27 -12.62
C VAL A 1 -2.76 -11.48 -12.47
N LEU A 2 -2.78 -10.13 -12.55
CA LEU A 2 -1.60 -9.28 -12.25
C LEU A 2 -0.94 -9.60 -10.91
N PHE A 3 -1.70 -9.63 -9.81
CA PHE A 3 -1.16 -10.02 -8.51
C PHE A 3 -0.57 -11.45 -8.46
N LEU A 4 -1.14 -12.40 -9.19
CA LEU A 4 -0.58 -13.77 -9.22
C LEU A 4 0.75 -13.80 -9.99
N PHE A 5 0.87 -12.99 -11.03
CA PHE A 5 2.12 -12.80 -11.76
C PHE A 5 3.18 -12.12 -10.88
N GLU A 6 2.81 -11.04 -10.19
CA GLU A 6 3.65 -10.36 -9.20
C GLU A 6 4.12 -11.35 -8.12
N LEU A 7 3.23 -12.16 -7.54
CA LEU A 7 3.59 -13.18 -6.53
C LEU A 7 4.55 -14.24 -7.07
N VAL A 8 4.36 -14.73 -8.30
CA VAL A 8 5.26 -15.71 -8.90
C VAL A 8 6.65 -15.11 -9.09
N ARG A 9 6.72 -13.86 -9.56
CA ARG A 9 7.98 -13.12 -9.68
C ARG A 9 8.66 -12.94 -8.32
N PHE A 10 7.90 -12.49 -7.31
CA PHE A 10 8.38 -12.33 -5.94
C PHE A 10 8.99 -13.62 -5.40
N VAL A 11 8.26 -14.73 -5.52
CA VAL A 11 8.74 -16.06 -5.08
C VAL A 11 9.96 -16.54 -5.88
N ALA A 12 10.03 -16.20 -7.17
CA ALA A 12 11.15 -16.51 -8.04
C ALA A 12 12.38 -15.59 -7.83
N GLY A 13 12.28 -14.58 -6.96
CA GLY A 13 13.38 -13.65 -6.66
C GLY A 13 13.82 -12.80 -7.85
N GLN A 14 12.92 -12.53 -8.80
CA GLN A 14 13.23 -11.74 -9.98
C GLN A 14 12.88 -10.26 -9.76
N PRO A 15 13.74 -9.30 -10.14
CA PRO A 15 13.38 -7.89 -10.07
C PRO A 15 12.22 -7.57 -11.03
N PRO A 16 11.35 -6.61 -10.69
CA PRO A 16 10.29 -6.17 -11.59
C PRO A 16 10.87 -5.49 -12.83
N SER A 17 10.22 -5.69 -13.97
CA SER A 17 10.59 -4.97 -15.20
C SER A 17 9.93 -3.60 -15.26
N ASP A 18 10.54 -2.64 -15.95
CA ASP A 18 9.92 -1.31 -16.16
C ASP A 18 8.51 -1.42 -16.78
N ALA A 19 8.34 -2.35 -17.73
CA ALA A 19 7.05 -2.61 -18.35
C ALA A 19 5.99 -3.09 -17.34
N GLU A 20 6.38 -3.96 -16.40
CA GLU A 20 5.52 -4.39 -15.29
C GLU A 20 5.13 -3.20 -14.41
N CYS A 21 6.09 -2.35 -14.04
CA CYS A 21 5.84 -1.14 -13.25
C CYS A 21 4.84 -0.19 -13.94
N TYR A 22 5.00 0.06 -15.24
CA TYR A 22 4.07 0.89 -16.01
C TYR A 22 2.67 0.28 -16.14
N ILE A 23 2.59 -1.02 -16.42
CA ILE A 23 1.31 -1.73 -16.53
C ILE A 23 0.59 -1.72 -15.17
N ALA A 24 1.30 -1.99 -14.08
CA ALA A 24 0.75 -1.94 -12.73
C ALA A 24 0.20 -0.54 -12.43
N ALA A 25 0.98 0.52 -12.67
CA ALA A 25 0.55 1.90 -12.46
C ALA A 25 -0.79 2.20 -13.17
N VAL A 26 -0.90 1.85 -14.46
CA VAL A 26 -2.12 2.08 -15.26
C VAL A 26 -3.30 1.26 -14.73
N VAL A 27 -3.08 -0.03 -14.44
CA VAL A 27 -4.15 -0.92 -14.00
C VAL A 27 -4.69 -0.53 -12.63
N TYR A 28 -3.81 -0.27 -11.66
CA TYR A 28 -4.23 0.15 -10.32
C TYR A 28 -4.92 1.52 -10.35
N ALA A 29 -4.43 2.48 -11.15
CA ALA A 29 -5.13 3.75 -11.36
C ALA A 29 -6.55 3.56 -11.93
N ALA A 30 -6.70 2.73 -12.96
CA ALA A 30 -7.99 2.44 -13.59
C ALA A 30 -8.97 1.74 -12.63
N ILE A 31 -8.47 0.79 -11.83
CA ILE A 31 -9.27 0.11 -10.81
C ILE A 31 -9.86 1.14 -9.84
N TYR A 32 -9.03 2.02 -9.26
CA TYR A 32 -9.50 3.01 -8.30
C TYR A 32 -10.45 4.03 -8.93
N ALA A 33 -10.10 4.57 -10.10
CA ALA A 33 -10.94 5.52 -10.84
C ALA A 33 -12.34 4.95 -11.11
N SER A 34 -12.45 3.68 -11.51
CA SER A 34 -13.72 3.02 -11.82
C SER A 34 -14.65 2.82 -10.61
N ARG A 35 -14.15 2.94 -9.37
CA ARG A 35 -14.92 2.65 -8.14
C ARG A 35 -15.44 3.88 -7.42
N PHE A 36 -15.05 5.08 -7.84
CA PHE A 36 -15.50 6.34 -7.22
C PHE A 36 -17.02 6.55 -7.27
N SER A 37 -17.70 6.08 -8.31
CA SER A 37 -19.16 6.19 -8.41
C SER A 37 -19.86 5.30 -7.38
N GLY A 38 -19.39 4.06 -7.21
CA GLY A 38 -19.98 3.07 -6.32
C GLY A 38 -19.68 3.30 -4.83
N ILE A 39 -18.64 4.07 -4.48
CA ILE A 39 -18.29 4.23 -3.07
C ILE A 39 -19.26 5.12 -2.29
N ARG A 40 -19.93 6.06 -2.97
CA ARG A 40 -20.77 7.06 -2.30
C ARG A 40 -21.98 6.45 -1.59
N THR A 41 -22.42 5.27 -2.04
CA THR A 41 -23.56 4.53 -1.48
C THR A 41 -23.19 3.68 -0.26
N LEU A 42 -21.92 3.64 0.13
CA LEU A 42 -21.46 2.79 1.23
C LEU A 42 -21.54 3.48 2.59
N ALA A 43 -21.54 2.66 3.63
CA ALA A 43 -21.45 3.14 5.01
C ALA A 43 -20.20 4.04 5.20
N PRO A 44 -20.26 5.08 6.06
CA PRO A 44 -19.20 6.07 6.22
C PRO A 44 -17.79 5.48 6.42
N HIS A 45 -17.65 4.42 7.21
CA HIS A 45 -16.36 3.81 7.51
C HIS A 45 -15.71 3.13 6.29
N PHE A 46 -16.49 2.56 5.37
CA PHE A 46 -15.95 2.03 4.11
C PHE A 46 -15.52 3.13 3.16
N ARG A 47 -16.24 4.27 3.15
CA ARG A 47 -15.86 5.45 2.38
C ARG A 47 -14.53 6.02 2.87
N VAL A 48 -14.35 6.10 4.20
CA VAL A 48 -13.09 6.54 4.80
C VAL A 48 -11.93 5.67 4.34
N THR A 49 -12.06 4.34 4.45
CA THR A 49 -11.02 3.40 3.99
C THR A 49 -10.74 3.54 2.50
N PHE A 50 -11.77 3.71 1.68
CA PHE A 50 -11.59 3.91 0.24
C PHE A 50 -10.81 5.19 -0.09
N TYR A 51 -11.21 6.33 0.47
CA TYR A 51 -10.53 7.60 0.20
C TYR A 51 -9.08 7.57 0.69
N ALA A 52 -8.84 6.98 1.87
CA ALA A 52 -7.49 6.80 2.37
C ALA A 52 -6.63 5.93 1.45
N THR A 53 -7.12 4.73 1.09
CA THR A 53 -6.41 3.82 0.19
C THR A 53 -6.20 4.39 -1.21
N THR A 54 -7.09 5.29 -1.67
CA THR A 54 -6.87 6.03 -2.92
C THR A 54 -5.65 6.94 -2.80
N GLY A 55 -5.53 7.72 -1.73
CA GLY A 55 -4.37 8.59 -1.55
C GLY A 55 -3.06 7.81 -1.38
N TRP A 56 -3.11 6.64 -0.72
CA TRP A 56 -1.98 5.73 -0.68
C TRP A 56 -1.60 5.20 -2.06
N THR A 57 -2.58 4.78 -2.84
CA THR A 57 -2.37 4.29 -4.22
C THR A 57 -1.74 5.37 -5.11
N VAL A 58 -2.19 6.61 -5.01
CA VAL A 58 -1.62 7.73 -5.78
C VAL A 58 -0.13 7.92 -5.46
N TYR A 59 0.24 7.88 -4.18
CA TYR A 59 1.63 7.96 -3.76
C TYR A 59 2.45 6.75 -4.21
N TYR A 60 1.91 5.54 -4.06
CA TYR A 60 2.61 4.32 -4.49
C TYR A 60 2.84 4.29 -6.00
N ILE A 61 1.90 4.77 -6.81
CA ILE A 61 2.09 4.94 -8.26
C ILE A 61 3.20 5.96 -8.54
N ALA A 62 3.14 7.14 -7.93
CA ALA A 62 4.13 8.19 -8.18
C ALA A 62 5.55 7.73 -7.80
N HIS A 63 5.69 7.06 -6.66
CA HIS A 63 6.97 6.54 -6.17
C HIS A 63 7.47 5.37 -7.03
N LEU A 64 6.58 4.47 -7.48
CA LEU A 64 6.92 3.39 -8.42
C LEU A 64 7.43 3.95 -9.76
N LEU A 65 6.76 4.95 -10.31
CA LEU A 65 7.16 5.60 -11.56
C LEU A 65 8.47 6.38 -11.40
N ALA A 66 8.68 7.05 -10.26
CA ALA A 66 9.94 7.72 -9.96
C ALA A 66 11.10 6.75 -9.79
N ALA A 67 10.88 5.56 -9.23
CA ALA A 67 11.89 4.51 -9.16
C ALA A 67 12.21 3.89 -10.53
N THR A 68 11.29 3.97 -11.48
CA THR A 68 11.43 3.40 -12.84
C THR A 68 12.08 4.39 -13.82
N SER A 69 11.60 5.64 -13.84
CA SER A 69 12.13 6.73 -14.67
C SER A 69 12.18 8.04 -13.86
N PRO A 70 13.20 8.20 -13.01
CA PRO A 70 13.31 9.34 -12.12
C PRO A 70 13.29 10.70 -12.84
N GLU A 71 13.93 10.79 -13.99
CA GLU A 71 14.00 11.99 -14.83
C GLU A 71 12.62 12.49 -15.28
N LEU A 72 11.66 11.59 -15.42
CA LEU A 72 10.28 11.92 -15.81
C LEU A 72 9.37 12.13 -14.60
N PHE A 73 9.56 11.38 -13.50
CA PHE A 73 8.52 11.26 -12.47
C PHE A 73 8.94 11.69 -11.06
N ALA A 74 10.22 11.93 -10.77
CA ALA A 74 10.69 12.27 -9.42
C ALA A 74 9.96 13.50 -8.82
N HIS A 75 9.65 14.49 -9.65
CA HIS A 75 8.95 15.71 -9.23
C HIS A 75 7.52 15.45 -8.71
N SER A 76 6.89 14.34 -9.11
CA SER A 76 5.52 13.99 -8.71
C SER A 76 5.44 13.41 -7.30
N VAL A 77 6.57 12.96 -6.74
CA VAL A 77 6.60 12.27 -5.44
C VAL A 77 6.34 13.23 -4.28
N TYR A 78 6.82 14.48 -4.37
CA TYR A 78 6.57 15.50 -3.35
C TYR A 78 5.07 15.79 -3.16
N PRO A 79 4.31 16.23 -4.18
CA PRO A 79 2.88 16.54 -4.02
C PRO A 79 2.05 15.31 -3.65
N THR A 80 2.41 14.13 -4.15
CA THR A 80 1.71 12.88 -3.79
C THR A 80 2.04 12.39 -2.38
N GLY A 81 3.22 12.70 -1.84
CA GLY A 81 3.57 12.47 -0.44
C GLY A 81 2.69 13.27 0.53
N ILE A 82 2.32 14.50 0.16
CA ILE A 82 1.34 15.29 0.94
C ILE A 82 -0.03 14.59 0.95
N VAL A 83 -0.47 14.08 -0.20
CA VAL A 83 -1.73 13.32 -0.33
C VAL A 83 -1.68 12.04 0.52
N PHE A 84 -0.55 11.33 0.51
CA PHE A 84 -0.31 10.16 1.36
C PHE A 84 -0.47 10.51 2.83
N LEU A 85 0.26 11.52 3.31
CA LEU A 85 0.25 11.93 4.72
C LEU A 85 -1.16 12.33 5.17
N ALA A 86 -1.86 13.14 4.38
CA ALA A 86 -3.23 13.55 4.66
C ALA A 86 -4.19 12.35 4.73
N SER A 87 -4.05 11.40 3.80
CA SER A 87 -4.86 10.17 3.75
C SER A 87 -4.62 9.26 4.94
N THR A 88 -3.36 9.14 5.35
CA THR A 88 -2.91 8.38 6.51
C THR A 88 -3.45 8.98 7.82
N ILE A 89 -3.35 10.31 8.00
CA ILE A 89 -3.94 11.01 9.15
C ILE A 89 -5.46 10.82 9.18
N TYR A 90 -6.12 11.01 8.04
CA TYR A 90 -7.57 10.85 7.91
C TYR A 90 -8.04 9.45 8.29
N PHE A 91 -7.35 8.40 7.81
CA PHE A 91 -7.65 7.02 8.12
C PHE A 91 -7.46 6.69 9.60
N TYR A 92 -6.28 6.97 10.15
CA TYR A 92 -5.95 6.56 11.52
C TYR A 92 -6.79 7.29 12.55
N LYS A 93 -7.04 8.59 12.35
CA LYS A 93 -7.96 9.34 13.21
C LYS A 93 -9.31 8.65 13.28
N HIS A 94 -9.91 8.33 12.12
CA HIS A 94 -11.22 7.69 12.08
C HIS A 94 -11.25 6.31 12.74
N TRP A 95 -10.23 5.48 12.46
CA TRP A 95 -10.20 4.11 12.96
C TRP A 95 -9.89 4.03 14.45
N LEU A 96 -9.01 4.90 14.97
CA LEU A 96 -8.76 5.01 16.41
C LEU A 96 -10.02 5.46 17.16
N GLU A 97 -10.71 6.49 16.68
CA GLU A 97 -12.00 6.94 17.26
C GLU A 97 -13.07 5.83 17.21
N ARG A 98 -13.14 5.08 16.11
CA ARG A 98 -14.07 3.95 15.96
C ARG A 98 -13.74 2.82 16.93
N MET A 99 -12.47 2.47 17.09
CA MET A 99 -12.04 1.42 18.01
C MET A 99 -12.31 1.79 19.46
N TYR A 100 -12.07 3.05 19.83
CA TYR A 100 -12.41 3.56 21.14
C TYR A 100 -13.92 3.47 21.42
N ARG A 101 -14.78 3.87 20.46
CA ARG A 101 -16.23 3.67 20.59
C ARG A 101 -16.62 2.20 20.74
N HIS A 102 -16.05 1.31 19.93
CA HIS A 102 -16.33 -0.13 20.06
C HIS A 102 -15.88 -0.70 21.41
N TYR A 103 -14.81 -0.17 22.01
CA TYR A 103 -14.39 -0.52 23.36
C TYR A 103 -15.43 -0.09 24.40
N LEU A 104 -15.94 1.14 24.31
CA LEU A 104 -16.98 1.65 25.21
C LEU A 104 -18.33 0.93 25.06
N GLU A 105 -18.61 0.34 23.91
CA GLU A 105 -19.88 -0.34 23.60
C GLU A 105 -19.81 -1.87 23.74
N ASP A 106 -18.71 -2.43 24.27
CA ASP A 106 -18.46 -3.89 24.36
C ASP A 106 -18.53 -4.63 22.99
N ARG A 107 -18.26 -3.92 21.89
CA ARG A 107 -18.22 -4.46 20.52
C ARG A 107 -16.80 -4.60 19.97
N PHE A 108 -15.80 -4.37 20.82
CA PHE A 108 -14.40 -4.41 20.45
C PHE A 108 -13.98 -5.81 20.05
N ARG A 109 -13.07 -5.90 19.08
CA ARG A 109 -12.48 -7.17 18.64
C ARG A 109 -10.98 -7.05 18.69
N ALA A 110 -10.34 -7.95 19.43
CA ALA A 110 -8.91 -7.88 19.72
C ALA A 110 -8.02 -7.81 18.47
N TYR A 111 -8.42 -8.49 17.40
CA TYR A 111 -7.67 -8.52 16.14
C TYR A 111 -7.65 -7.18 15.38
N TYR A 112 -8.46 -6.18 15.75
CA TYR A 112 -8.36 -4.85 15.16
C TYR A 112 -7.04 -4.15 15.50
N MET A 113 -6.51 -4.35 16.71
CA MET A 113 -5.29 -3.67 17.17
C MET A 113 -4.04 -4.15 16.43
N PRO A 114 -3.74 -5.45 16.33
CA PRO A 114 -2.62 -5.93 15.53
C PRO A 114 -2.71 -5.47 14.08
N GLY A 115 -3.93 -5.45 13.51
CA GLY A 115 -4.14 -4.96 12.15
C GLY A 115 -3.81 -3.47 12.02
N LEU A 116 -4.34 -2.62 12.90
CA LEU A 116 -4.09 -1.19 12.82
C LEU A 116 -2.61 -0.85 13.07
N LEU A 117 -1.99 -1.48 14.07
CA LEU A 117 -0.57 -1.28 14.39
C LEU A 117 0.36 -1.76 13.28
N GLY A 118 0.07 -2.92 12.68
CA GLY A 118 0.85 -3.42 11.55
C GLY A 118 0.79 -2.47 10.36
N LEU A 119 -0.40 -1.95 10.03
CA LEU A 119 -0.54 -0.96 8.97
C LEU A 119 0.17 0.36 9.33
N MET A 120 0.07 0.81 10.58
CA MET A 120 0.78 2.00 11.07
C MET A 120 2.30 1.87 10.94
N TYR A 121 2.84 0.69 11.21
CA TYR A 121 4.26 0.41 11.03
C TYR A 121 4.69 0.61 9.58
N PHE A 122 4.00 -0.03 8.62
CA PHE A 122 4.34 0.11 7.20
C PHE A 122 4.18 1.54 6.67
N HIS A 123 3.07 2.21 6.99
CA HIS A 123 2.93 3.63 6.61
C HIS A 123 3.92 4.54 7.33
N GLY A 124 4.36 4.19 8.54
CA GLY A 124 5.42 4.91 9.25
C GLY A 124 6.76 4.80 8.51
N LEU A 125 7.08 3.64 7.94
CA LEU A 125 8.25 3.47 7.09
C LEU A 125 8.14 4.32 5.81
N ASP A 126 6.96 4.36 5.18
CA ASP A 126 6.70 5.22 4.01
C ASP A 126 6.86 6.70 4.35
N VAL A 127 6.38 7.14 5.52
CA VAL A 127 6.56 8.52 6.00
C VAL A 127 8.05 8.84 6.22
N ALA A 128 8.81 7.93 6.82
CA ALA A 128 10.24 8.13 7.04
C ALA A 128 11.00 8.25 5.70
N ASP A 129 10.71 7.36 4.76
CA ASP A 129 11.28 7.40 3.40
C ASP A 129 10.91 8.71 2.67
N MET A 130 9.65 9.14 2.77
CA MET A 130 9.18 10.42 2.22
C MET A 130 9.97 11.61 2.80
N PHE A 131 10.22 11.65 4.10
CA PHE A 131 11.02 12.74 4.69
C PHE A 131 12.48 12.70 4.23
N ASN A 132 13.08 11.52 4.06
CA ASN A 132 14.43 11.40 3.50
C ASN A 132 14.48 12.00 2.08
N GLN A 133 13.47 11.74 1.25
CA GLN A 133 13.36 12.32 -0.09
C GLN A 133 13.19 13.84 -0.09
N TRP A 134 12.50 14.39 0.89
CA TRP A 134 12.29 15.83 1.00
C TRP A 134 13.51 16.58 1.51
N LEU A 135 14.34 15.93 2.33
CA LEU A 135 15.56 16.50 2.87
C LEU A 135 16.74 16.40 1.90
N ASP A 136 16.72 15.42 0.99
CA ASP A 136 17.76 15.22 -0.01
C ASP A 136 17.28 15.60 -1.42
N PRO A 137 17.65 16.78 -1.95
CA PRO A 137 17.26 17.19 -3.30
C PRO A 137 17.84 16.30 -4.40
N ASN A 138 18.85 15.48 -4.09
CA ASN A 138 19.47 14.53 -5.00
C ASN A 138 19.09 13.08 -4.67
N TYR A 139 18.07 12.83 -3.83
CA TYR A 139 17.67 11.49 -3.39
C TYR A 139 17.58 10.49 -4.54
N TRP A 140 16.89 10.87 -5.62
CA TRP A 140 16.65 10.01 -6.77
C TRP A 140 17.90 9.80 -7.65
N ALA A 141 18.94 10.62 -7.48
CA ALA A 141 20.25 10.39 -8.07
C ALA A 141 21.14 9.56 -7.13
N HIS A 142 21.05 9.76 -5.81
CA HIS A 142 21.82 9.03 -4.82
C HIS A 142 21.38 7.57 -4.64
N VAL A 143 20.08 7.28 -4.69
CA VAL A 143 19.57 5.91 -4.56
C VAL A 143 20.12 4.99 -5.66
N PRO A 144 20.05 5.35 -6.95
CA PRO A 144 20.68 4.58 -8.02
C PRO A 144 22.21 4.48 -7.92
N LEU A 145 22.88 5.49 -7.36
CA LEU A 145 24.35 5.53 -7.30
C LEU A 145 24.92 4.79 -6.07
N THR A 146 24.23 4.83 -4.94
CA THR A 146 24.72 4.32 -3.65
C THR A 146 24.26 2.89 -3.40
N LEU A 147 23.06 2.53 -3.89
CA LEU A 147 22.46 1.20 -3.74
C LEU A 147 21.80 0.75 -5.06
N PRO A 148 22.55 0.70 -6.19
CA PRO A 148 22.00 0.30 -7.50
C PRO A 148 21.31 -1.07 -7.45
N ASP A 149 21.92 -2.01 -6.73
CA ASP A 149 21.40 -3.38 -6.54
C ASP A 149 20.22 -3.45 -5.57
N GLN A 150 19.71 -2.31 -5.07
CA GLN A 150 18.53 -2.25 -4.22
C GLN A 150 17.45 -1.30 -4.76
N ALA A 151 17.67 -0.58 -5.86
CA ALA A 151 16.66 0.30 -6.44
C ALA A 151 15.37 -0.46 -6.83
N TRP A 152 15.50 -1.71 -7.28
CA TRP A 152 14.37 -2.59 -7.56
C TRP A 152 13.57 -2.99 -6.30
N THR A 153 14.17 -2.93 -5.10
CA THR A 153 13.43 -3.16 -3.84
C THR A 153 12.40 -2.08 -3.57
N ILE A 154 12.66 -0.84 -4.03
CA ILE A 154 11.66 0.24 -3.98
C ILE A 154 10.47 -0.14 -4.85
N GLN A 155 10.72 -0.57 -6.09
CA GLN A 155 9.65 -0.99 -7.00
C GLN A 155 8.84 -2.15 -6.39
N ASP A 156 9.50 -3.12 -5.76
CA ASP A 156 8.84 -4.25 -5.08
C ASP A 156 7.99 -3.83 -3.89
N VAL A 157 8.49 -2.95 -3.04
CA VAL A 157 7.71 -2.40 -1.92
C VAL A 157 6.49 -1.66 -2.44
N ARG A 158 6.61 -0.89 -3.53
CA ARG A 158 5.49 -0.14 -4.11
C ARG A 158 4.48 -1.04 -4.82
N LEU A 159 4.91 -2.04 -5.58
CA LEU A 159 4.01 -3.06 -6.15
C LEU A 159 3.23 -3.79 -5.06
N THR A 160 3.89 -4.15 -3.96
CA THR A 160 3.23 -4.77 -2.81
C THR A 160 2.22 -3.81 -2.14
N GLY A 161 2.56 -2.53 -1.99
CA GLY A 161 1.66 -1.51 -1.47
C GLY A 161 0.42 -1.29 -2.35
N LEU A 162 0.58 -1.35 -3.68
CA LEU A 162 -0.53 -1.29 -4.63
C LEU A 162 -1.45 -2.51 -4.50
N PHE A 163 -0.87 -3.71 -4.37
CA PHE A 163 -1.64 -4.91 -4.09
C PHE A 163 -2.43 -4.78 -2.79
N MET A 164 -1.78 -4.41 -1.68
CA MET A 164 -2.42 -4.23 -0.36
C MET A 164 -3.62 -3.29 -0.44
N SER A 165 -3.44 -2.15 -1.10
CA SER A 165 -4.48 -1.15 -1.30
C SER A 165 -5.66 -1.73 -2.10
N SER A 166 -5.38 -2.39 -3.22
CA SER A 166 -6.41 -3.02 -4.05
C SER A 166 -7.15 -4.17 -3.35
N MET A 167 -6.47 -4.90 -2.48
CA MET A 167 -7.07 -5.97 -1.71
C MET A 167 -8.05 -5.41 -0.68
N ALA A 168 -7.71 -4.31 -0.01
CA ALA A 168 -8.67 -3.59 0.84
C ALA A 168 -9.92 -3.19 0.04
N LEU A 169 -9.76 -2.67 -1.17
CA LEU A 169 -10.87 -2.31 -2.07
C LEU A 169 -11.71 -3.52 -2.50
N PHE A 170 -11.07 -4.65 -2.81
CA PHE A 170 -11.76 -5.90 -3.14
C PHE A 170 -12.61 -6.39 -1.97
N MET A 171 -12.07 -6.34 -0.74
CA MET A 171 -12.79 -6.74 0.47
C MET A 171 -13.97 -5.83 0.80
N ILE A 172 -13.84 -4.52 0.58
CA ILE A 172 -14.96 -3.57 0.65
C ILE A 172 -16.03 -3.96 -0.39
N THR A 173 -15.63 -4.28 -1.61
CA THR A 173 -16.56 -4.66 -2.68
C THR A 173 -17.30 -5.96 -2.35
N LEU A 174 -16.61 -6.97 -1.83
CA LEU A 174 -17.23 -8.23 -1.39
C LEU A 174 -18.19 -8.02 -0.21
N HIS A 175 -17.86 -7.11 0.71
CA HIS A 175 -18.76 -6.73 1.78
C HIS A 175 -20.07 -6.16 1.23
N ASN A 176 -19.97 -5.22 0.29
CA ASN A 176 -21.15 -4.55 -0.28
C ASN A 176 -22.05 -5.49 -1.06
N LYS A 177 -21.48 -6.50 -1.72
CA LYS A 177 -22.24 -7.52 -2.43
C LYS A 177 -22.85 -8.58 -1.49
N GLY A 178 -22.65 -8.46 -0.18
CA GLY A 178 -23.12 -9.44 0.81
C GLY A 178 -22.38 -10.78 0.76
N VAL A 179 -21.32 -10.90 -0.06
CA VAL A 179 -20.60 -12.15 -0.30
C VAL A 179 -19.74 -12.53 0.91
N LEU A 180 -19.09 -11.55 1.52
CA LEU A 180 -18.26 -11.76 2.70
C LEU A 180 -18.48 -10.62 3.68
N THR A 181 -19.13 -10.89 4.80
CA THR A 181 -19.57 -9.87 5.77
C THR A 181 -19.06 -10.16 7.18
N GLY A 182 -19.25 -9.19 8.07
CA GLY A 182 -18.92 -9.32 9.49
C GLY A 182 -17.45 -9.64 9.76
N GLY A 183 -17.20 -10.42 10.82
CA GLY A 183 -15.86 -10.73 11.30
C GLY A 183 -14.97 -11.48 10.31
N ARG A 184 -15.56 -12.29 9.42
CA ARG A 184 -14.82 -13.04 8.39
C ARG A 184 -14.20 -12.10 7.35
N ASN A 185 -14.95 -11.08 6.91
CA ASN A 185 -14.42 -10.06 6.01
C ASN A 185 -13.25 -9.33 6.65
N THR A 186 -13.40 -8.93 7.92
CA THR A 186 -12.35 -8.20 8.62
C THR A 186 -11.09 -9.03 8.81
N LEU A 187 -11.22 -10.30 9.22
CA LEU A 187 -10.06 -11.19 9.38
C LEU A 187 -9.32 -11.36 8.05
N MET A 188 -10.04 -11.63 6.97
CA MET A 188 -9.46 -11.75 5.63
C MET A 188 -8.81 -10.45 5.16
N THR A 189 -9.41 -9.31 5.47
CA THR A 189 -8.79 -8.01 5.16
C THR A 189 -7.45 -7.88 5.89
N VAL A 190 -7.42 -8.07 7.21
CA VAL A 190 -6.19 -7.99 8.02
C VAL A 190 -5.14 -8.98 7.52
N LEU A 191 -5.52 -10.23 7.23
CA LEU A 191 -4.58 -11.25 6.72
C LEU A 191 -3.95 -10.83 5.40
N PHE A 192 -4.75 -10.39 4.43
CA PHE A 192 -4.26 -10.14 3.08
C PHE A 192 -3.73 -8.72 2.85
N THR A 193 -4.08 -7.75 3.69
CA THR A 193 -3.55 -6.38 3.58
C THR A 193 -2.40 -6.13 4.54
N ILE A 194 -2.02 -7.07 5.41
CA ILE A 194 -0.96 -6.88 6.40
C ILE A 194 -0.07 -8.11 6.47
N PHE A 195 -0.59 -9.25 6.91
CA PHE A 195 0.25 -10.41 7.22
C PHE A 195 0.86 -11.06 5.98
N VAL A 196 0.06 -11.29 4.94
CA VAL A 196 0.55 -11.86 3.67
C VAL A 196 1.60 -10.95 3.02
N PRO A 197 1.35 -9.64 2.79
CA PRO A 197 2.36 -8.71 2.31
C PRO A 197 3.60 -8.62 3.20
N ALA A 198 3.43 -8.55 4.52
CA ALA A 198 4.55 -8.50 5.46
C ALA A 198 5.42 -9.75 5.36
N PHE A 199 4.80 -10.93 5.30
CA PHE A 199 5.50 -12.21 5.14
C PHE A 199 6.29 -12.25 3.82
N PHE A 200 5.69 -11.80 2.72
CA PHE A 200 6.40 -11.72 1.44
C PHE A 200 7.52 -10.67 1.46
N LEU A 201 7.27 -9.44 1.92
CA LEU A 201 8.31 -8.42 1.96
C LEU A 201 9.47 -8.79 2.90
N THR A 202 9.19 -9.33 4.08
CA THR A 202 10.24 -9.67 5.06
C THR A 202 10.91 -11.00 4.76
N GLY A 203 10.15 -12.04 4.45
CA GLY A 203 10.68 -13.38 4.19
C GLY A 203 11.47 -13.44 2.89
N THR A 204 10.97 -12.80 1.83
CA THR A 204 11.62 -12.83 0.52
C THR A 204 12.77 -11.81 0.44
N HIS A 205 12.67 -10.61 1.04
CA HIS A 205 13.85 -9.72 1.10
C HIS A 205 14.97 -10.26 2.00
N ALA A 206 14.67 -10.96 3.09
CA ALA A 206 15.72 -11.62 3.88
C ALA A 206 16.44 -12.71 3.06
N THR A 207 15.70 -13.42 2.20
CA THR A 207 16.27 -14.43 1.30
C THR A 207 17.07 -13.77 0.16
N LEU A 208 16.57 -12.69 -0.42
CA LEU A 208 17.25 -11.94 -1.48
C LEU A 208 18.51 -11.21 -0.97
N GLN A 209 18.47 -10.54 0.19
CA GLN A 209 19.67 -9.95 0.81
C GLN A 209 20.74 -10.99 1.12
N ALA A 210 20.36 -12.22 1.49
CA ALA A 210 21.30 -13.31 1.67
C ALA A 210 21.87 -13.87 0.34
N SER A 211 21.29 -13.48 -0.80
CA SER A 211 21.67 -13.92 -2.16
C SER A 211 22.63 -12.96 -2.86
N PHE A 212 22.74 -11.70 -2.40
CA PHE A 212 23.70 -10.73 -2.91
C PHE A 212 24.94 -10.74 -1.98
N PRO A 213 26.14 -11.04 -2.51
CA PRO A 213 27.37 -11.14 -1.73
C PRO A 213 27.90 -9.79 -1.22
#